data_AF-A0A8R2DJE2-F1
#
_entry.id   AF-A0A8R2DJE2-F1
#
_cell.length_a   1.000
_cell.length_b   1.000
_cell.length_c   1.000
_cell.angle_alpha   90.00
_cell.angle_beta   90.00
_cell.angle_gamma   90.00
#
_symmetry.space_group_name_H-M   'P 1'
#
loop_
_entity.id
_entity.type
_entity.pdbx_description
1 polymer ?
#
loop_
_entity_poly.entity_id
_entity_poly.type
_entity_poly.pdbx_seq_one_letter_code
_entity_poly.pdbx_strand_id
1 'polypeptide(L)'
;MNNLLCLFKVIVMILCLRESIYVNGFGERAYFSDREDNNPAYYISPALQKLEHAPEFVKDWPNISITLGQVSGVTLDNAGRVLVFHRGEHTWDEHTFTNGNIYLGIGKPAIQHKTILIFNETGELLDMWGDDFFYMPHGITVDSEGNVWTTDVALHQVFKFNATNRRVPAMVLGEKFVPGTDDHHFCKPSAVAVLSTGDFFIADGYCNHRILKYNPKGQIILQWGTHNSHSPFSLNVPHALALAENSGVVLVADRERGRVASFRHDNGSYVTSYSSWLMGPRIFSVAYSPVHGGRLYVVNGPNGVVPVRGYVLELASGRLVGTFDAPAGLASPHDVAAATDGSAVYVAQLAPHAVYKFVDERLRDEAPPAPPAPPAPPAAPPATPATLAGAVTSRGGRWAGAAAGAGAALCAGALLLRGALRRARGEPRH
;
A
#
# COMPACT_ATOMS: atom_id res chain seq x y z
N MET A 1 -49.33 26.85 -3.02
CA MET A 1 -48.43 25.84 -2.42
C MET A 1 -47.38 25.25 -3.37
N ASN A 2 -47.49 25.37 -4.70
CA ASN A 2 -46.50 24.76 -5.63
C ASN A 2 -45.30 25.64 -6.02
N ASN A 3 -45.29 26.94 -5.71
CA ASN A 3 -44.15 27.82 -6.04
C ASN A 3 -43.10 27.95 -4.91
N LEU A 4 -43.44 27.55 -3.67
CA LEU A 4 -42.50 27.59 -2.54
C LEU A 4 -41.58 26.35 -2.53
N LEU A 5 -42.07 25.21 -3.01
CA LEU A 5 -41.29 23.96 -3.10
C LEU A 5 -40.21 24.00 -4.20
N CYS A 6 -40.45 24.77 -5.27
CA CYS A 6 -39.48 24.94 -6.37
C CYS A 6 -38.32 25.87 -5.95
N LEU A 7 -38.64 26.94 -5.19
CA LEU A 7 -37.63 27.85 -4.64
C LEU A 7 -36.75 27.17 -3.59
N PHE A 8 -37.31 26.25 -2.79
CA PHE A 8 -36.55 25.49 -1.78
C PHE A 8 -35.59 24.46 -2.41
N LYS A 9 -35.97 23.81 -3.52
CA LYS A 9 -35.07 22.91 -4.26
C LYS A 9 -33.90 23.66 -4.92
N VAL A 10 -34.11 24.87 -5.43
CA VAL A 10 -33.05 25.70 -6.01
C VAL A 10 -32.09 26.22 -4.93
N ILE A 11 -32.59 26.59 -3.74
CA ILE A 11 -31.74 27.04 -2.63
C ILE A 11 -30.91 25.89 -2.04
N VAL A 12 -31.45 24.67 -1.92
CA VAL A 12 -30.68 23.50 -1.48
C VAL A 12 -29.64 23.07 -2.53
N MET A 13 -29.94 23.21 -3.83
CA MET A 13 -28.94 22.94 -4.89
C MET A 13 -27.82 23.99 -4.93
N ILE A 14 -28.13 25.26 -4.63
CA ILE A 14 -27.13 26.34 -4.50
C ILE A 14 -26.32 26.21 -3.20
N LEU A 15 -26.89 25.68 -2.12
CA LEU A 15 -26.16 25.36 -0.89
C LEU A 15 -25.30 24.10 -1.03
N CYS A 16 -25.73 23.07 -1.75
CA CYS A 16 -24.88 21.93 -2.11
C CYS A 16 -23.76 22.31 -3.09
N LEU A 17 -23.99 23.26 -4.01
CA LEU A 17 -22.94 23.83 -4.85
C LEU A 17 -22.00 24.75 -4.07
N ARG A 18 -22.38 25.28 -2.90
CA ARG A 18 -21.49 26.06 -2.03
C ARG A 18 -20.63 25.19 -1.10
N GLU A 19 -21.06 23.97 -0.76
CA GLU A 19 -20.21 23.03 -0.02
C GLU A 19 -19.33 22.14 -0.92
N SER A 20 -19.61 22.04 -2.23
CA SER A 20 -18.72 21.41 -3.21
C SER A 20 -17.66 22.34 -3.82
N ILE A 21 -17.44 23.53 -3.26
CA ILE A 21 -16.39 24.49 -3.71
C ILE A 21 -15.22 24.59 -2.70
N TYR A 22 -15.19 23.77 -1.65
CA TYR A 22 -13.97 23.53 -0.85
C TYR A 22 -13.09 22.43 -1.46
N VAL A 23 -12.78 22.56 -2.75
CA VAL A 23 -11.57 21.96 -3.37
C VAL A 23 -10.92 23.05 -4.22
N ASN A 24 -10.74 24.22 -3.63
CA ASN A 24 -9.77 25.17 -4.14
C ASN A 24 -8.41 24.71 -3.63
N GLY A 25 -7.54 24.32 -4.56
CA GLY A 25 -6.13 24.10 -4.30
C GLY A 25 -5.57 25.27 -3.49
N PHE A 26 -5.28 25.00 -2.23
CA PHE A 26 -4.59 25.91 -1.33
C PHE A 26 -3.22 25.31 -1.06
N GLY A 27 -2.22 25.87 -1.72
CA GLY A 27 -0.82 25.47 -1.59
C GLY A 27 0.16 26.28 -2.44
N GLU A 28 -0.28 26.94 -3.52
CA GLU A 28 0.66 27.69 -4.40
C GLU A 28 0.31 29.16 -4.65
N ARG A 29 -0.95 29.59 -4.52
CA ARG A 29 -1.35 30.98 -4.84
C ARG A 29 -0.85 32.06 -3.88
N ALA A 30 -0.26 31.68 -2.75
CA ALA A 30 0.34 32.63 -1.81
C ALA A 30 1.85 32.80 -1.97
N TYR A 31 2.51 32.02 -2.85
CA TYR A 31 3.97 32.07 -2.94
C TYR A 31 4.54 32.75 -4.18
N PHE A 32 4.04 32.55 -5.41
CA PHE A 32 4.46 33.36 -6.58
C PHE A 32 3.40 33.38 -7.69
N SER A 33 3.31 34.50 -8.41
CA SER A 33 2.33 34.81 -9.44
C SER A 33 2.52 34.03 -10.73
N ASP A 34 1.42 33.69 -11.37
CA ASP A 34 1.31 33.29 -12.77
C ASP A 34 2.16 34.22 -13.67
N ARG A 35 3.28 33.73 -14.25
CA ARG A 35 3.79 34.04 -15.61
C ARG A 35 5.22 33.55 -15.88
N GLU A 36 5.36 32.85 -17.01
CA GLU A 36 6.42 32.90 -18.04
C GLU A 36 7.77 33.57 -17.72
N ASP A 37 8.58 32.99 -16.82
CA ASP A 37 10.02 33.27 -16.78
C ASP A 37 10.82 32.01 -17.16
N ASN A 38 11.57 32.09 -18.26
CA ASN A 38 12.22 30.97 -18.96
C ASN A 38 13.42 30.32 -18.23
N ASN A 39 13.61 30.53 -16.93
CA ASN A 39 14.64 29.82 -16.18
C ASN A 39 14.21 29.45 -14.74
N PRO A 40 13.57 28.29 -14.55
CA PRO A 40 13.17 27.83 -13.22
C PRO A 40 14.35 27.71 -12.24
N ALA A 41 15.59 27.51 -12.73
CA ALA A 41 16.77 27.34 -11.89
C ALA A 41 17.08 28.54 -10.99
N TYR A 42 16.70 29.76 -11.40
CA TYR A 42 16.93 30.97 -10.60
C TYR A 42 16.12 30.98 -9.30
N TYR A 43 14.93 30.37 -9.32
CA TYR A 43 13.98 30.41 -8.22
C TYR A 43 14.06 29.21 -7.29
N ILE A 44 14.67 28.09 -7.73
CA ILE A 44 14.78 26.85 -6.94
C ILE A 44 15.53 27.10 -5.63
N SER A 45 16.76 27.59 -5.69
CA SER A 45 17.60 27.73 -4.48
C SER A 45 16.99 28.66 -3.43
N PRO A 46 16.49 29.87 -3.78
CA PRO A 46 15.80 30.72 -2.80
C PRO A 46 14.52 30.11 -2.23
N ALA A 47 13.78 29.31 -3.02
CA ALA A 47 12.57 28.66 -2.55
C ALA A 47 12.88 27.51 -1.58
N LEU A 48 13.91 26.71 -1.86
CA LEU A 48 14.37 25.65 -0.96
C LEU A 48 14.84 26.20 0.40
N GLN A 49 15.49 27.37 0.43
CA GLN A 49 15.93 28.02 1.67
C GLN A 49 14.79 28.48 2.59
N LYS A 50 13.57 28.59 2.07
CA LYS A 50 12.38 28.96 2.86
C LYS A 50 11.73 27.76 3.55
N LEU A 51 12.10 26.55 3.15
CA LEU A 51 11.59 25.32 3.75
C LEU A 51 12.35 24.99 5.03
N GLU A 52 11.73 24.24 5.92
CA GLU A 52 12.46 23.63 7.03
C GLU A 52 13.49 22.63 6.50
N HIS A 53 14.71 22.66 7.05
CA HIS A 53 15.79 21.76 6.66
C HIS A 53 15.87 20.55 7.60
N ALA A 54 14.75 19.85 7.74
CA ALA A 54 14.61 18.68 8.60
C ALA A 54 13.80 17.57 7.88
N PRO A 55 14.06 16.29 8.17
CA PRO A 55 15.04 15.75 9.15
C PRO A 55 16.52 15.92 8.73
N GLU A 56 17.44 15.85 9.70
CA GLU A 56 18.89 16.05 9.52
C GLU A 56 19.65 14.74 9.30
N PHE A 57 20.68 14.75 8.45
CA PHE A 57 21.46 13.56 8.10
C PHE A 57 22.28 13.00 9.28
N VAL A 58 22.19 11.70 9.51
CA VAL A 58 23.01 10.98 10.50
C VAL A 58 24.25 10.40 9.82
N LYS A 59 25.42 10.93 10.20
CA LYS A 59 26.70 10.44 9.72
C LYS A 59 26.99 9.02 10.25
N ASP A 60 27.73 8.24 9.45
CA ASP A 60 28.26 6.93 9.84
C ASP A 60 27.16 5.89 10.18
N TRP A 61 25.95 6.09 9.65
CA TRP A 61 24.83 5.15 9.73
C TRP A 61 24.41 4.66 8.33
N PRO A 62 24.18 3.35 8.13
CA PRO A 62 24.49 2.27 9.05
C PRO A 62 25.99 1.99 9.04
N ASN A 63 26.54 1.56 10.17
CA ASN A 63 27.93 1.13 10.23
C ASN A 63 28.02 -0.34 9.78
N ILE A 64 28.14 -0.54 8.47
CA ILE A 64 28.13 -1.87 7.86
C ILE A 64 29.46 -2.17 7.15
N SER A 65 29.99 -3.37 7.38
CA SER A 65 31.20 -3.89 6.72
C SER A 65 30.90 -4.66 5.42
N ILE A 66 29.63 -4.80 5.07
CA ILE A 66 29.15 -5.56 3.92
C ILE A 66 28.90 -4.60 2.76
N THR A 67 29.43 -4.95 1.60
CA THR A 67 29.15 -4.24 0.37
C THR A 67 27.73 -4.53 -0.09
N LEU A 68 26.91 -3.48 -0.18
CA LEU A 68 25.58 -3.57 -0.74
C LEU A 68 25.63 -3.43 -2.27
N GLY A 69 24.68 -4.10 -2.91
CA GLY A 69 24.28 -3.79 -4.28
C GLY A 69 23.35 -2.58 -4.35
N GLN A 70 22.78 -2.35 -5.52
CA GLN A 70 21.66 -1.42 -5.68
C GLN A 70 20.60 -1.64 -4.58
N VAL A 71 20.44 -0.67 -3.69
CA VAL A 71 19.47 -0.74 -2.58
C VAL A 71 18.12 -0.29 -3.12
N SER A 72 17.19 -1.23 -3.26
CA SER A 72 15.91 -1.01 -3.91
C SER A 72 14.78 -0.72 -2.93
N GLY A 73 14.89 -1.14 -1.67
CA GLY A 73 13.82 -1.00 -0.71
C GLY A 73 14.32 -0.74 0.70
N VAL A 74 13.56 0.03 1.45
CA VAL A 74 13.78 0.22 2.89
C VAL A 74 12.44 0.28 3.61
N THR A 75 12.35 -0.35 4.78
CA THR A 75 11.14 -0.30 5.60
C THR A 75 11.49 -0.43 7.08
N LEU A 76 10.50 -0.23 7.94
CA LEU A 76 10.60 -0.45 9.38
C LEU A 76 9.71 -1.62 9.76
N ASP A 77 10.17 -2.46 10.68
CA ASP A 77 9.29 -3.43 11.32
C ASP A 77 8.58 -2.85 12.55
N ASN A 78 7.71 -3.67 13.15
CA ASN A 78 6.88 -3.28 14.29
C ASN A 78 7.69 -3.01 15.57
N ALA A 79 9.00 -3.32 15.59
CA ALA A 79 9.92 -2.98 16.67
C ALA A 79 10.81 -1.76 16.36
N GLY A 80 10.56 -1.08 15.23
CA GLY A 80 11.35 0.07 14.77
C GLY A 80 12.71 -0.32 14.18
N ARG A 81 12.94 -1.60 13.88
CA ARG A 81 14.18 -2.04 13.21
C ARG A 81 14.08 -1.77 11.71
N VAL A 82 15.20 -1.42 11.11
CA VAL A 82 15.26 -1.07 9.68
C VAL A 82 15.55 -2.31 8.86
N LEU A 83 14.68 -2.61 7.90
CA LEU A 83 14.92 -3.64 6.90
C LEU A 83 15.36 -2.98 5.59
N VAL A 84 16.45 -3.48 5.03
CA VAL A 84 17.05 -2.98 3.79
C VAL A 84 17.05 -4.11 2.77
N PHE A 85 16.50 -3.86 1.57
CA PHE A 85 16.43 -4.81 0.48
C PHE A 85 17.32 -4.37 -0.68
N HIS A 86 18.30 -5.20 -1.05
CA HIS A 86 19.28 -4.86 -2.10
C HIS A 86 19.48 -6.00 -3.10
N ARG A 87 20.02 -5.64 -4.26
CA ARG A 87 20.16 -6.53 -5.43
C ARG A 87 21.44 -7.36 -5.46
N GLY A 88 22.20 -7.40 -4.35
CA GLY A 88 23.51 -8.08 -4.31
C GLY A 88 24.42 -7.65 -5.48
N GLU A 89 24.94 -8.64 -6.19
CA GLU A 89 25.74 -8.48 -7.40
C GLU A 89 24.92 -8.23 -8.67
N HIS A 90 23.60 -8.44 -8.63
CA HIS A 90 22.72 -8.15 -9.76
C HIS A 90 22.48 -6.64 -9.89
N THR A 91 22.43 -6.18 -11.14
CA THR A 91 22.17 -4.78 -11.49
C THR A 91 21.03 -4.73 -12.47
N TRP A 92 20.07 -3.82 -12.26
CA TRP A 92 19.07 -3.49 -13.28
C TRP A 92 19.63 -2.39 -14.18
N ASP A 93 19.88 -2.76 -15.43
CA ASP A 93 20.30 -1.90 -16.52
C ASP A 93 19.47 -2.15 -17.81
N GLU A 94 19.89 -1.50 -18.90
CA GLU A 94 19.30 -1.64 -20.23
C GLU A 94 19.42 -3.04 -20.86
N HIS A 95 20.26 -3.93 -20.30
CA HIS A 95 20.50 -5.29 -20.79
C HIS A 95 19.83 -6.36 -19.93
N THR A 96 19.00 -5.96 -18.97
CA THR A 96 18.36 -6.88 -18.02
C THR A 96 17.11 -7.56 -18.59
N PHE A 97 16.38 -6.87 -19.49
CA PHE A 97 15.11 -7.34 -20.03
C PHE A 97 15.05 -7.22 -21.55
N THR A 98 14.25 -8.10 -22.19
CA THR A 98 13.83 -7.91 -23.59
C THR A 98 12.82 -6.75 -23.71
N ASN A 99 12.52 -6.34 -24.94
CA ASN A 99 11.43 -5.40 -25.23
C ASN A 99 10.06 -5.91 -24.76
N GLY A 100 9.89 -7.23 -24.64
CA GLY A 100 8.69 -7.87 -24.09
C GLY A 100 8.65 -7.93 -22.57
N ASN A 101 9.56 -7.23 -21.87
CA ASN A 101 9.72 -7.26 -20.42
C ASN A 101 10.13 -8.62 -19.84
N ILE A 102 10.61 -9.56 -20.67
CA ILE A 102 11.08 -10.88 -20.21
C ILE A 102 12.52 -10.73 -19.71
N TYR A 103 12.80 -11.28 -18.52
CA TYR A 103 14.13 -11.26 -17.92
C TYR A 103 15.14 -12.07 -18.77
N LEU A 104 16.29 -11.48 -19.08
CA LEU A 104 17.32 -12.09 -19.93
C LEU A 104 18.21 -13.08 -19.18
N GLY A 105 18.22 -13.05 -17.84
CA GLY A 105 19.03 -13.93 -17.00
C GLY A 105 18.38 -15.27 -16.64
N ILE A 106 17.29 -15.68 -17.30
CA ILE A 106 16.64 -16.97 -17.02
C ILE A 106 17.65 -18.11 -17.21
N GLY A 107 17.73 -18.99 -16.20
CA GLY A 107 18.71 -20.09 -16.16
C GLY A 107 20.01 -19.76 -15.43
N LYS A 108 20.28 -18.48 -15.11
CA LYS A 108 21.33 -18.09 -14.16
C LYS A 108 20.86 -18.31 -12.72
N PRO A 109 21.79 -18.49 -11.76
CA PRO A 109 21.42 -18.55 -10.35
C PRO A 109 20.70 -17.27 -9.90
N ALA A 110 19.87 -17.42 -8.88
CA ALA A 110 19.39 -16.28 -8.09
C ALA A 110 20.56 -15.61 -7.37
N ILE A 111 20.34 -14.43 -6.81
CA ILE A 111 21.33 -13.71 -6.00
C ILE A 111 21.74 -14.62 -4.83
N GLN A 112 23.02 -14.99 -4.78
CA GLN A 112 23.51 -15.97 -3.80
C GLN A 112 23.83 -15.34 -2.44
N HIS A 113 23.99 -14.02 -2.41
CA HIS A 113 24.22 -13.28 -1.17
C HIS A 113 22.90 -12.98 -0.45
N LYS A 114 22.98 -12.72 0.86
CA LYS A 114 21.81 -12.23 1.61
C LYS A 114 21.35 -10.91 0.98
N THR A 115 20.05 -10.75 0.80
CA THR A 115 19.44 -9.60 0.10
C THR A 115 18.63 -8.70 1.03
N ILE A 116 18.19 -9.23 2.18
CA ILE A 116 17.46 -8.50 3.21
C ILE A 116 18.33 -8.43 4.46
N LEU A 117 18.64 -7.21 4.90
CA LEU A 117 19.44 -6.94 6.10
C LEU A 117 18.58 -6.18 7.11
N ILE A 118 18.75 -6.49 8.40
CA ILE A 118 17.98 -5.90 9.49
C ILE A 118 18.93 -5.17 10.44
N PHE A 119 18.67 -3.89 10.70
CA PHE A 119 19.47 -3.05 11.58
C PHE A 119 18.65 -2.56 12.77
N ASN A 120 19.31 -2.38 13.92
CA ASN A 120 18.73 -1.58 15.00
C ASN A 120 18.85 -0.07 14.72
N GLU A 121 18.35 0.74 15.66
CA GLU A 121 18.38 2.19 15.53
C GLU A 121 19.82 2.77 15.43
N THR A 122 20.80 2.15 16.10
CA THR A 122 22.20 2.60 16.09
C THR A 122 22.93 2.21 14.80
N GLY A 123 22.33 1.37 13.96
CA GLY A 123 22.91 0.92 12.69
C GLY A 123 23.73 -0.36 12.80
N GLU A 124 23.65 -1.06 13.94
CA GLU A 124 24.19 -2.41 14.09
C GLU A 124 23.33 -3.41 13.30
N LEU A 125 24.00 -4.25 12.51
CA LEU A 125 23.37 -5.34 11.79
C LEU A 125 22.96 -6.45 12.77
N LEU A 126 21.66 -6.74 12.82
CA LEU A 126 21.08 -7.75 13.70
C LEU A 126 20.86 -9.10 13.02
N ASP A 127 20.46 -9.09 11.75
CA ASP A 127 20.04 -10.29 11.01
C ASP A 127 20.13 -10.08 9.49
N MET A 128 20.20 -11.17 8.74
CA MET A 128 20.23 -11.17 7.28
C MET A 128 19.77 -12.48 6.65
N TRP A 129 19.03 -12.38 5.55
CA TRP A 129 18.45 -13.52 4.85
C TRP A 129 18.09 -13.17 3.39
N GLY A 130 17.48 -14.11 2.66
CA GLY A 130 16.99 -13.89 1.28
C GLY A 130 17.99 -14.26 0.18
N ASP A 131 19.02 -15.03 0.52
CA ASP A 131 19.91 -15.71 -0.42
C ASP A 131 19.19 -16.78 -1.24
N ASP A 132 19.70 -17.01 -2.45
CA ASP A 132 19.27 -18.04 -3.40
C ASP A 132 17.78 -17.97 -3.80
N PHE A 133 17.15 -16.79 -3.66
CA PHE A 133 15.72 -16.61 -3.90
C PHE A 133 15.41 -15.54 -4.96
N PHE A 134 15.93 -14.32 -4.77
CA PHE A 134 15.59 -13.17 -5.60
C PHE A 134 16.49 -13.02 -6.83
N TYR A 135 15.98 -12.38 -7.88
CA TYR A 135 16.71 -12.08 -9.10
C TYR A 135 16.84 -10.58 -9.34
N MET A 136 15.79 -9.82 -9.06
CA MET A 136 15.82 -8.36 -9.14
C MET A 136 14.90 -7.76 -8.07
N PRO A 137 15.39 -7.71 -6.81
CA PRO A 137 14.74 -7.00 -5.71
C PRO A 137 14.21 -5.61 -6.08
N HIS A 138 12.99 -5.31 -5.63
CA HIS A 138 12.38 -3.99 -5.75
C HIS A 138 11.80 -3.50 -4.42
N GLY A 139 10.50 -3.67 -4.18
CA GLY A 139 9.83 -3.15 -2.98
C GLY A 139 9.94 -4.09 -1.78
N ILE A 140 9.92 -3.53 -0.58
CA ILE A 140 9.84 -4.25 0.69
C ILE A 140 8.90 -3.52 1.66
N THR A 141 8.05 -4.24 2.39
CA THR A 141 7.24 -3.69 3.47
C THR A 141 7.02 -4.73 4.57
N VAL A 142 6.68 -4.29 5.78
CA VAL A 142 6.34 -5.17 6.90
C VAL A 142 4.90 -4.90 7.31
N ASP A 143 4.09 -5.95 7.44
CA ASP A 143 2.71 -5.81 7.91
C ASP A 143 2.59 -5.81 9.44
N SER A 144 1.39 -5.51 9.95
CA SER A 144 1.12 -5.42 11.40
C SER A 144 1.33 -6.74 12.16
N GLU A 145 1.39 -7.88 11.47
CA GLU A 145 1.71 -9.19 12.05
C GLU A 145 3.23 -9.49 12.01
N GLY A 146 4.03 -8.60 11.42
CA GLY A 146 5.48 -8.74 11.27
C GLY A 146 5.89 -9.59 10.06
N ASN A 147 4.97 -9.87 9.14
CA ASN A 147 5.31 -10.56 7.89
C ASN A 147 5.99 -9.59 6.93
N VAL A 148 7.00 -10.08 6.22
CA VAL A 148 7.77 -9.30 5.25
C VAL A 148 7.21 -9.55 3.85
N TRP A 149 6.80 -8.48 3.18
CA TRP A 149 6.30 -8.51 1.82
C TRP A 149 7.35 -7.92 0.88
N THR A 150 7.58 -8.57 -0.26
CA THR A 150 8.59 -8.14 -1.23
C THR A 150 8.08 -8.26 -2.65
N THR A 151 8.57 -7.41 -3.54
CA THR A 151 8.38 -7.57 -5.00
C THR A 151 9.70 -7.85 -5.70
N ASP A 152 9.64 -8.67 -6.74
CA ASP A 152 10.77 -8.94 -7.63
C ASP A 152 10.36 -8.70 -9.08
N VAL A 153 11.07 -7.78 -9.73
CA VAL A 153 10.72 -7.32 -11.08
C VAL A 153 11.17 -8.27 -12.17
N ALA A 154 12.21 -9.08 -11.93
CA ALA A 154 12.64 -10.11 -12.86
C ALA A 154 11.70 -11.32 -12.80
N LEU A 155 11.26 -11.67 -11.59
CA LEU A 155 10.31 -12.75 -11.39
C LEU A 155 8.88 -12.37 -11.76
N HIS A 156 8.54 -11.09 -11.86
CA HIS A 156 7.17 -10.59 -12.04
C HIS A 156 6.24 -11.05 -10.91
N GLN A 157 6.77 -11.11 -9.68
CA GLN A 157 6.10 -11.73 -8.55
C GLN A 157 6.13 -10.88 -7.29
N VAL A 158 5.16 -11.16 -6.42
CA VAL A 158 5.05 -10.63 -5.07
C VAL A 158 5.09 -11.80 -4.08
N PHE A 159 5.81 -11.63 -2.99
CA PHE A 159 6.01 -12.65 -1.97
C PHE A 159 5.63 -12.13 -0.58
N LYS A 160 5.02 -13.00 0.24
CA LYS A 160 4.84 -12.80 1.69
C LYS A 160 5.68 -13.83 2.44
N PHE A 161 6.51 -13.40 3.38
CA PHE A 161 7.25 -14.26 4.30
C PHE A 161 6.75 -14.05 5.72
N ASN A 162 6.40 -15.14 6.41
CA ASN A 162 5.90 -15.03 7.77
C ASN A 162 7.02 -14.63 8.74
N ALA A 163 6.67 -13.91 9.80
CA ALA A 163 7.62 -13.46 10.82
C ALA A 163 8.48 -14.61 11.40
N THR A 164 7.91 -15.81 11.52
CA THR A 164 8.52 -17.01 12.10
C THR A 164 9.22 -17.92 11.10
N ASN A 165 8.92 -17.81 9.80
CA ASN A 165 9.54 -18.62 8.75
C ASN A 165 9.79 -17.78 7.49
N ARG A 166 11.05 -17.40 7.32
CA ARG A 166 11.53 -16.56 6.22
C ARG A 166 12.24 -17.36 5.11
N ARG A 167 12.23 -18.70 5.19
CA ARG A 167 12.86 -19.57 4.18
C ARG A 167 11.96 -19.88 2.99
N VAL A 168 10.65 -19.90 3.22
CA VAL A 168 9.65 -20.23 2.21
C VAL A 168 8.56 -19.17 2.27
N PRO A 169 8.15 -18.59 1.14
CA PRO A 169 7.05 -17.63 1.13
C PRO A 169 5.75 -18.33 1.54
N ALA A 170 4.99 -17.69 2.42
CA ALA A 170 3.63 -18.09 2.78
C ALA A 170 2.62 -17.74 1.68
N MET A 171 2.96 -16.79 0.81
CA MET A 171 2.17 -16.42 -0.36
C MET A 171 3.09 -16.06 -1.52
N VAL A 172 2.73 -16.51 -2.71
CA VAL A 172 3.36 -16.13 -3.98
C VAL A 172 2.24 -15.71 -4.94
N LEU A 173 2.36 -14.51 -5.50
CA LEU A 173 1.44 -13.98 -6.50
C LEU A 173 2.23 -13.63 -7.77
N GLY A 174 1.61 -13.82 -8.93
CA GLY A 174 2.29 -13.72 -10.23
C GLY A 174 2.89 -15.05 -10.68
N GLU A 175 3.25 -15.13 -11.95
CA GLU A 175 3.90 -16.29 -12.54
C GLU A 175 5.40 -16.00 -12.79
N LYS A 176 6.24 -16.95 -12.37
CA LYS A 176 7.70 -16.78 -12.34
C LYS A 176 8.25 -16.48 -13.74
N PHE A 177 8.88 -15.32 -13.90
CA PHE A 177 9.46 -14.82 -15.15
C PHE A 177 8.46 -14.50 -16.28
N VAL A 178 7.15 -14.52 -16.00
CA VAL A 178 6.12 -14.31 -17.02
C VAL A 178 5.45 -12.95 -16.78
N PRO A 179 5.77 -11.91 -17.58
CA PRO A 179 5.04 -10.66 -17.53
C PRO A 179 3.63 -10.82 -18.09
N GLY A 180 2.68 -10.06 -17.54
CA GLY A 180 1.33 -10.00 -18.09
C GLY A 180 0.48 -8.89 -17.46
N THR A 181 -0.75 -8.76 -17.93
CA THR A 181 -1.69 -7.69 -17.56
C THR A 181 -3.04 -8.20 -17.07
N ASP A 182 -3.23 -9.52 -17.03
CA ASP A 182 -4.43 -10.15 -16.50
C ASP A 182 -4.40 -10.23 -14.97
N ASP A 183 -5.38 -10.92 -14.38
CA ASP A 183 -5.57 -11.04 -12.93
C ASP A 183 -4.57 -11.98 -12.24
N HIS A 184 -3.78 -12.74 -13.01
CA HIS A 184 -2.83 -13.74 -12.51
C HIS A 184 -1.37 -13.35 -12.72
N HIS A 185 -1.10 -12.41 -13.61
CA HIS A 185 0.25 -11.93 -13.93
C HIS A 185 0.48 -10.49 -13.48
N PHE A 186 1.73 -10.17 -13.18
CA PHE A 186 2.20 -8.80 -13.03
C PHE A 186 3.17 -8.43 -14.14
N CYS A 187 3.44 -7.15 -14.32
CA CYS A 187 4.49 -6.66 -15.18
C CYS A 187 5.41 -5.73 -14.39
N LYS A 188 6.43 -6.35 -13.76
CA LYS A 188 7.44 -5.70 -12.93
C LYS A 188 6.76 -4.95 -11.75
N PRO A 189 6.14 -5.68 -10.81
CA PRO A 189 5.45 -5.09 -9.67
C PRO A 189 6.45 -4.35 -8.76
N SER A 190 6.04 -3.17 -8.27
CA SER A 190 6.95 -2.21 -7.65
C SER A 190 6.79 -2.13 -6.14
N ALA A 191 5.58 -2.20 -5.61
CA ALA A 191 5.36 -2.03 -4.17
C ALA A 191 4.15 -2.79 -3.65
N VAL A 192 4.18 -3.04 -2.35
CA VAL A 192 3.06 -3.59 -1.57
C VAL A 192 2.77 -2.64 -0.42
N ALA A 193 1.50 -2.46 -0.06
CA ALA A 193 1.10 -1.85 1.21
C ALA A 193 -0.04 -2.65 1.83
N VAL A 194 0.05 -2.96 3.12
CA VAL A 194 -0.85 -3.91 3.80
C VAL A 194 -1.64 -3.17 4.87
N LEU A 195 -2.97 -3.23 4.79
CA LEU A 195 -3.86 -2.68 5.79
C LEU A 195 -3.79 -3.49 7.09
N SER A 196 -4.10 -2.86 8.22
CA SER A 196 -4.29 -3.53 9.51
C SER A 196 -5.33 -4.67 9.48
N THR A 197 -6.25 -4.68 8.50
CA THR A 197 -7.21 -5.77 8.27
C THR A 197 -6.61 -7.00 7.56
N GLY A 198 -5.39 -6.87 7.04
CA GLY A 198 -4.73 -7.85 6.18
C GLY A 198 -5.09 -7.76 4.69
N ASP A 199 -6.04 -6.90 4.31
CA ASP A 199 -6.20 -6.51 2.91
C ASP A 199 -4.91 -5.80 2.46
N PHE A 200 -4.51 -5.96 1.21
CA PHE A 200 -3.27 -5.35 0.73
C PHE A 200 -3.38 -4.84 -0.69
N PHE A 201 -2.50 -3.91 -1.03
CA PHE A 201 -2.41 -3.28 -2.33
C PHE A 201 -1.10 -3.66 -3.00
N ILE A 202 -1.13 -3.87 -4.31
CA ILE A 202 0.05 -4.04 -5.14
C ILE A 202 0.06 -2.94 -6.20
N ALA A 203 1.18 -2.24 -6.31
CA ALA A 203 1.47 -1.37 -7.43
C ALA A 203 2.14 -2.20 -8.54
N ASP A 204 1.48 -2.31 -9.67
CA ASP A 204 1.95 -3.05 -10.85
C ASP A 204 2.27 -2.04 -11.95
N GLY A 205 3.54 -1.61 -12.01
CA GLY A 205 3.84 -0.24 -12.45
C GLY A 205 4.84 -0.02 -13.58
N TYR A 206 5.90 -0.80 -13.73
CA TYR A 206 6.91 -0.44 -14.75
C TYR A 206 6.44 -0.67 -16.18
N CYS A 207 5.62 -1.69 -16.40
CA CYS A 207 5.00 -1.96 -17.70
C CYS A 207 3.48 -2.10 -17.63
N ASN A 208 2.90 -1.87 -16.45
CA ASN A 208 1.47 -1.75 -16.21
C ASN A 208 1.15 -0.41 -15.54
N HIS A 209 -0.14 -0.08 -15.44
CA HIS A 209 -0.62 1.22 -14.96
C HIS A 209 -1.74 1.06 -13.94
N ARG A 210 -1.61 0.10 -13.03
CA ARG A 210 -2.70 -0.31 -12.13
C ARG A 210 -2.26 -0.48 -10.68
N ILE A 211 -3.21 -0.24 -9.79
CA ILE A 211 -3.17 -0.68 -8.40
C ILE A 211 -4.22 -1.79 -8.25
N LEU A 212 -3.82 -2.88 -7.63
CA LEU A 212 -4.69 -4.01 -7.30
C LEU A 212 -4.83 -4.10 -5.79
N LYS A 213 -6.07 -4.25 -5.29
CA LYS A 213 -6.35 -4.57 -3.90
C LYS A 213 -6.72 -6.05 -3.80
N TYR A 214 -6.11 -6.72 -2.84
CA TYR A 214 -6.34 -8.12 -2.50
C TYR A 214 -6.89 -8.24 -1.08
N ASN A 215 -7.67 -9.29 -0.85
CA ASN A 215 -8.00 -9.73 0.50
C ASN A 215 -6.84 -10.56 1.10
N PRO A 216 -6.84 -10.89 2.41
CA PRO A 216 -5.74 -11.63 3.05
C PRO A 216 -5.48 -13.03 2.46
N LYS A 217 -6.42 -13.57 1.67
CA LYS A 217 -6.32 -14.88 1.01
C LYS A 217 -5.68 -14.78 -0.38
N GLY A 218 -5.28 -13.59 -0.83
CA GLY A 218 -4.66 -13.38 -2.13
C GLY A 218 -5.66 -13.35 -3.29
N GLN A 219 -6.92 -12.98 -3.04
CA GLN A 219 -7.92 -12.77 -4.09
C GLN A 219 -8.10 -11.28 -4.36
N ILE A 220 -8.12 -10.89 -5.64
CA ILE A 220 -8.39 -9.50 -6.04
C ILE A 220 -9.82 -9.13 -5.64
N ILE A 221 -9.96 -8.00 -4.97
CA ILE A 221 -11.25 -7.43 -4.55
C ILE A 221 -11.50 -6.03 -5.12
N LEU A 222 -10.47 -5.36 -5.63
CA LEU A 222 -10.59 -4.08 -6.34
C LEU A 222 -9.38 -3.88 -7.27
N GLN A 223 -9.59 -3.18 -8.37
CA GLN A 223 -8.51 -2.73 -9.25
C GLN A 223 -8.85 -1.36 -9.83
N TRP A 224 -7.86 -0.48 -9.93
CA TRP A 224 -8.00 0.78 -10.65
C TRP A 224 -6.68 1.19 -11.33
N GLY A 225 -6.76 2.19 -12.20
CA GLY A 225 -5.64 2.67 -12.99
C GLY A 225 -5.91 2.60 -14.49
N THR A 226 -5.35 3.53 -15.26
CA THR A 226 -5.51 3.59 -16.72
C THR A 226 -4.32 4.27 -17.39
N HIS A 227 -4.14 4.05 -18.69
CA HIS A 227 -3.21 4.81 -19.53
C HIS A 227 -3.85 6.08 -20.12
N ASN A 228 -5.17 6.30 -19.95
CA ASN A 228 -5.85 7.49 -20.45
C ASN A 228 -5.37 8.73 -19.66
N SER A 229 -4.63 9.62 -20.32
CA SER A 229 -3.97 10.78 -19.70
C SER A 229 -4.89 11.80 -19.06
N HIS A 230 -6.17 11.85 -19.46
CA HIS A 230 -7.14 12.82 -18.94
C HIS A 230 -7.89 12.33 -17.69
N SER A 231 -7.64 11.10 -17.23
CA SER A 231 -8.26 10.54 -16.05
C SER A 231 -7.44 10.84 -14.79
N PRO A 232 -8.07 11.18 -13.64
CA PRO A 232 -7.34 11.24 -12.38
C PRO A 232 -6.72 9.88 -11.99
N PHE A 233 -7.29 8.78 -12.49
CA PHE A 233 -6.79 7.42 -12.36
C PHE A 233 -5.66 7.09 -13.34
N SER A 234 -5.20 8.04 -14.15
CA SER A 234 -4.04 7.80 -15.00
C SER A 234 -2.79 7.64 -14.14
N LEU A 235 -2.13 6.50 -14.23
CA LEU A 235 -0.88 6.21 -13.51
C LEU A 235 0.24 5.95 -14.53
N ASN A 236 1.46 6.41 -14.26
CA ASN A 236 2.63 6.19 -15.10
C ASN A 236 3.80 5.79 -14.20
N VAL A 237 4.03 4.49 -14.13
CA VAL A 237 4.92 3.87 -13.14
C VAL A 237 4.48 4.19 -11.71
N PRO A 238 3.31 3.67 -11.26
CA PRO A 238 3.03 3.60 -9.83
C PRO A 238 4.17 2.81 -9.16
N HIS A 239 5.02 3.50 -8.41
CA HIS A 239 6.34 3.01 -8.03
C HIS A 239 6.44 2.64 -6.55
N ALA A 240 5.76 3.40 -5.69
CA ALA A 240 5.72 3.18 -4.25
C ALA A 240 4.31 3.40 -3.71
N LEU A 241 4.03 2.76 -2.57
CA LEU A 241 2.76 2.85 -1.87
C LEU A 241 3.00 3.21 -0.40
N ALA A 242 2.20 4.14 0.14
CA ALA A 242 2.11 4.39 1.57
C ALA A 242 0.66 4.39 2.04
N LEU A 243 0.42 3.91 3.25
CA LEU A 243 -0.91 3.90 3.86
C LEU A 243 -1.01 4.98 4.93
N ALA A 244 -1.99 5.86 4.78
CA ALA A 244 -2.47 6.73 5.85
C ALA A 244 -3.83 6.20 6.30
N GLU A 245 -3.83 5.04 6.99
CA GLU A 245 -5.05 4.32 7.37
C GLU A 245 -5.98 5.18 8.24
N ASN A 246 -5.41 5.94 9.18
CA ASN A 246 -6.13 6.90 10.01
C ASN A 246 -6.80 8.03 9.22
N SER A 247 -6.35 8.30 7.98
CA SER A 247 -6.98 9.24 7.04
C SER A 247 -7.81 8.54 5.95
N GLY A 248 -7.85 7.21 5.94
CA GLY A 248 -8.67 6.45 5.00
C GLY A 248 -8.11 6.38 3.58
N VAL A 249 -6.79 6.60 3.38
CA VAL A 249 -6.20 6.67 2.03
C VAL A 249 -4.96 5.80 1.83
N VAL A 250 -4.80 5.34 0.59
CA VAL A 250 -3.56 4.82 0.03
C VAL A 250 -2.95 5.88 -0.89
N LEU A 251 -1.66 6.11 -0.73
CA LEU A 251 -0.86 7.08 -1.46
C LEU A 251 0.01 6.34 -2.47
N VAL A 252 0.09 6.85 -3.70
CA VAL A 252 0.81 6.25 -4.80
C VAL A 252 1.85 7.25 -5.30
N ALA A 253 3.13 6.91 -5.23
CA ALA A 253 4.17 7.64 -5.96
C ALA A 253 3.99 7.33 -7.46
N ASP A 254 3.37 8.26 -8.19
CA ASP A 254 3.09 8.17 -9.63
C ASP A 254 4.32 8.74 -10.37
N ARG A 255 5.33 7.89 -10.53
CA ARG A 255 6.72 8.32 -10.69
C ARG A 255 6.92 9.22 -11.87
N GLU A 256 6.51 8.81 -13.06
CA GLU A 256 6.73 9.58 -14.28
C GLU A 256 5.67 10.69 -14.47
N ARG A 257 4.80 10.93 -13.47
CA ARG A 257 3.94 12.11 -13.38
C ARG A 257 4.36 13.11 -12.31
N GLY A 258 5.43 12.84 -11.56
CA GLY A 258 5.95 13.79 -10.57
C GLY A 258 4.95 14.14 -9.47
N ARG A 259 4.07 13.20 -9.11
CA ARG A 259 3.03 13.42 -8.09
C ARG A 259 2.90 12.24 -7.15
N VAL A 260 2.38 12.51 -5.96
CA VAL A 260 1.81 11.49 -5.07
C VAL A 260 0.30 11.53 -5.23
N ALA A 261 -0.29 10.53 -5.87
CA ALA A 261 -1.75 10.41 -6.04
C ALA A 261 -2.37 9.73 -4.81
N SER A 262 -3.51 10.23 -4.34
CA SER A 262 -4.21 9.73 -3.16
C SER A 262 -5.55 9.12 -3.54
N PHE A 263 -5.81 7.91 -3.08
CA PHE A 263 -7.05 7.18 -3.31
C PHE A 263 -7.61 6.66 -1.99
N ARG A 264 -8.93 6.57 -1.88
CA ARG A 264 -9.58 5.92 -0.75
C ARG A 264 -9.20 4.45 -0.70
N HIS A 265 -8.74 3.95 0.45
CA HIS A 265 -8.31 2.55 0.57
C HIS A 265 -9.51 1.56 0.59
N ASP A 266 -10.73 2.04 0.84
CA ASP A 266 -11.94 1.20 0.92
C ASP A 266 -12.49 0.87 -0.47
N ASN A 267 -12.60 1.86 -1.35
CA ASN A 267 -13.27 1.77 -2.65
C ASN A 267 -12.45 2.25 -3.84
N GLY A 268 -11.21 2.72 -3.62
CA GLY A 268 -10.28 3.15 -4.67
C GLY A 268 -10.62 4.48 -5.32
N SER A 269 -11.63 5.23 -4.84
CA SER A 269 -11.97 6.54 -5.42
C SER A 269 -10.83 7.53 -5.25
N TYR A 270 -10.59 8.35 -6.28
CA TYR A 270 -9.56 9.38 -6.25
C TYR A 270 -9.94 10.49 -5.25
N VAL A 271 -8.96 10.91 -4.44
CA VAL A 271 -9.13 11.98 -3.45
C VAL A 271 -8.43 13.25 -3.93
N THR A 272 -7.12 13.19 -4.12
CA THR A 272 -6.29 14.35 -4.49
C THR A 272 -4.93 13.88 -5.03
N SER A 273 -4.06 14.81 -5.42
CA SER A 273 -2.66 14.53 -5.68
C SER A 273 -1.77 15.66 -5.17
N TYR A 274 -0.59 15.29 -4.67
CA TYR A 274 0.42 16.20 -4.19
C TYR A 274 1.53 16.33 -5.23
N SER A 275 1.79 17.55 -5.69
CA SER A 275 2.84 17.88 -6.63
C SER A 275 3.40 19.26 -6.31
N SER A 276 4.67 19.49 -6.63
CA SER A 276 5.30 20.80 -6.54
C SER A 276 6.39 20.88 -7.58
N TRP A 277 6.53 22.03 -8.22
CA TRP A 277 7.63 22.30 -9.15
C TRP A 277 9.01 22.11 -8.51
N LEU A 278 9.12 22.24 -7.18
CA LEU A 278 10.35 21.94 -6.44
C LEU A 278 10.69 20.45 -6.41
N MET A 279 9.68 19.58 -6.28
CA MET A 279 9.88 18.13 -6.30
C MET A 279 10.24 17.62 -7.72
N GLY A 280 9.82 18.37 -8.73
CA GLY A 280 10.11 18.08 -10.12
C GLY A 280 9.27 16.95 -10.71
N PRO A 281 9.62 16.48 -11.91
CA PRO A 281 8.74 15.63 -12.70
C PRO A 281 8.78 14.15 -12.30
N ARG A 282 9.65 13.74 -11.36
CA ARG A 282 9.89 12.33 -11.02
C ARG A 282 9.93 12.05 -9.53
N ILE A 283 8.86 11.47 -9.00
CA ILE A 283 8.77 11.07 -7.58
C ILE A 283 8.95 9.57 -7.45
N PHE A 284 9.99 9.11 -6.74
CA PHE A 284 10.30 7.69 -6.67
C PHE A 284 9.59 7.02 -5.49
N SER A 285 9.56 7.64 -4.32
CA SER A 285 8.88 7.03 -3.18
C SER A 285 8.25 8.05 -2.24
N VAL A 286 7.30 7.56 -1.46
CA VAL A 286 6.56 8.29 -0.44
C VAL A 286 6.43 7.40 0.81
N ALA A 287 6.69 7.97 1.98
CA ALA A 287 6.38 7.39 3.27
C ALA A 287 5.40 8.28 4.04
N TYR A 288 4.60 7.67 4.92
CA TYR A 288 3.62 8.36 5.75
C TYR A 288 3.99 8.25 7.22
N SER A 289 3.81 9.34 7.96
CA SER A 289 3.82 9.36 9.42
C SER A 289 2.62 10.15 9.95
N PRO A 290 1.87 9.65 10.96
CA PRO A 290 0.69 10.34 11.50
C PRO A 290 0.98 11.64 12.27
N VAL A 291 2.24 11.98 12.54
CA VAL A 291 2.59 13.19 13.29
C VAL A 291 2.11 14.47 12.63
N HIS A 292 1.80 15.47 13.47
CA HIS A 292 1.26 16.77 13.06
C HIS A 292 0.07 16.70 12.07
N GLY A 293 -0.82 15.73 12.25
CA GLY A 293 -1.97 15.54 11.36
C GLY A 293 -1.65 14.83 10.04
N GLY A 294 -0.45 14.27 9.92
CA GLY A 294 0.02 13.51 8.78
C GLY A 294 1.14 14.22 8.02
N ARG A 295 2.34 13.67 8.07
CA ARG A 295 3.48 14.06 7.22
C ARG A 295 3.72 13.03 6.13
N LEU A 296 3.97 13.53 4.93
CA LEU A 296 4.48 12.76 3.80
C LEU A 296 5.96 13.06 3.62
N TYR A 297 6.77 12.01 3.61
CA TYR A 297 8.19 12.11 3.26
C TYR A 297 8.35 11.57 1.86
N VAL A 298 8.82 12.43 0.95
CA VAL A 298 8.86 12.15 -0.48
C VAL A 298 10.28 12.29 -0.98
N VAL A 299 10.75 11.33 -1.77
CA VAL A 299 12.03 11.44 -2.48
C VAL A 299 11.78 11.50 -3.97
N ASN A 300 12.34 12.53 -4.61
CA ASN A 300 12.44 12.57 -6.08
C ASN A 300 13.69 11.81 -6.52
N GLY A 301 13.90 11.63 -7.83
CA GLY A 301 15.12 11.01 -8.36
C GLY A 301 15.74 11.79 -9.51
N PRO A 302 16.82 11.27 -10.14
CA PRO A 302 17.50 11.93 -11.25
C PRO A 302 16.54 12.34 -12.37
N ASN A 303 16.52 13.65 -12.64
CA ASN A 303 15.56 14.27 -13.56
C ASN A 303 16.14 15.41 -14.41
N GLY A 304 17.31 15.98 -14.05
CA GLY A 304 17.98 17.04 -14.82
C GLY A 304 17.36 18.43 -14.73
N VAL A 305 16.29 18.61 -13.95
CA VAL A 305 15.52 19.86 -13.84
C VAL A 305 15.62 20.47 -12.45
N VAL A 306 15.42 19.67 -11.41
CA VAL A 306 15.51 20.07 -9.99
C VAL A 306 16.50 19.19 -9.23
N PRO A 307 17.08 19.69 -8.12
CA PRO A 307 17.94 18.88 -7.26
C PRO A 307 17.27 17.59 -6.80
N VAL A 308 18.06 16.52 -6.70
CA VAL A 308 17.63 15.25 -6.12
C VAL A 308 17.73 15.34 -4.60
N ARG A 309 16.62 15.14 -3.89
CA ARG A 309 16.50 15.36 -2.44
C ARG A 309 15.20 14.80 -1.86
N GLY A 310 15.11 14.84 -0.53
CA GLY A 310 13.90 14.56 0.22
C GLY A 310 13.05 15.82 0.46
N TYR A 311 11.74 15.63 0.55
CA TYR A 311 10.73 16.66 0.77
C TYR A 311 9.74 16.20 1.85
N VAL A 312 9.22 17.15 2.62
CA VAL A 312 8.21 16.91 3.65
C VAL A 312 6.97 17.71 3.32
N LEU A 313 5.83 17.03 3.21
CA LEU A 313 4.53 17.66 2.95
C LEU A 313 3.55 17.36 4.08
N GLU A 314 2.63 18.28 4.32
CA GLU A 314 1.44 18.02 5.14
C GLU A 314 0.40 17.24 4.31
N LEU A 315 -0.12 16.15 4.85
CA LEU A 315 -1.14 15.34 4.18
C LEU A 315 -2.42 16.15 3.91
N ALA A 316 -2.92 16.88 4.90
CA ALA A 316 -4.21 17.56 4.80
C ALA A 316 -4.22 18.73 3.80
N SER A 317 -3.15 19.53 3.79
CA SER A 317 -3.06 20.75 2.97
C SER A 317 -2.30 20.52 1.65
N GLY A 318 -1.46 19.48 1.58
CA GLY A 318 -0.49 19.31 0.52
C GLY A 318 0.64 20.34 0.52
N ARG A 319 0.73 21.17 1.57
CA ARG A 319 1.76 22.20 1.69
C ARG A 319 3.13 21.54 1.82
N LEU A 320 4.08 22.00 1.02
CA LEU A 320 5.48 21.66 1.18
C LEU A 320 6.05 22.44 2.37
N VAL A 321 6.51 21.72 3.39
CA VAL A 321 6.92 22.32 4.68
C VAL A 321 8.41 22.19 4.94
N GLY A 322 9.03 21.14 4.41
CA GLY A 322 10.42 20.84 4.67
C GLY A 322 11.12 20.13 3.52
N THR A 323 12.43 20.03 3.64
CA THR A 323 13.30 19.31 2.74
C THR A 323 14.51 18.79 3.50
N PHE A 324 15.06 17.67 3.05
CA PHE A 324 16.22 17.03 3.66
C PHE A 324 17.15 16.47 2.59
N ASP A 325 18.43 16.45 2.89
CA ASP A 325 19.48 16.02 1.96
C ASP A 325 20.72 15.58 2.72
N ALA A 326 21.55 14.75 2.11
CA ALA A 326 22.85 14.40 2.67
C ALA A 326 23.88 15.48 2.32
N PRO A 327 24.98 15.64 3.10
CA PRO A 327 26.04 16.61 2.77
C PRO A 327 26.65 16.42 1.37
N ALA A 328 26.73 15.18 0.90
CA ALA A 328 27.19 14.84 -0.45
C ALA A 328 26.06 14.83 -1.51
N GLY A 329 24.84 15.17 -1.11
CA GLY A 329 23.61 15.02 -1.89
C GLY A 329 23.07 13.59 -1.91
N LEU A 330 21.77 13.47 -2.14
CA LEU A 330 21.16 12.22 -2.63
C LEU A 330 21.44 12.06 -4.12
N ALA A 331 21.96 10.91 -4.53
CA ALA A 331 22.31 10.67 -5.94
C ALA A 331 21.20 9.96 -6.71
N SER A 332 20.82 8.76 -6.26
CA SER A 332 19.72 7.99 -6.88
C SER A 332 18.86 7.33 -5.80
N PRO A 333 18.13 8.13 -4.99
CA PRO A 333 17.20 7.61 -4.01
C PRO A 333 16.04 6.89 -4.72
N HIS A 334 15.61 5.79 -4.13
CA HIS A 334 14.67 4.86 -4.75
C HIS A 334 13.49 4.52 -3.87
N ASP A 335 13.75 4.39 -2.56
CA ASP A 335 12.71 4.13 -1.58
C ASP A 335 12.92 4.97 -0.31
N VAL A 336 11.84 5.25 0.40
CA VAL A 336 11.86 6.00 1.66
C VAL A 336 10.94 5.34 2.69
N ALA A 337 11.41 5.26 3.93
CA ALA A 337 10.63 4.82 5.08
C ALA A 337 10.71 5.88 6.18
N ALA A 338 9.62 6.07 6.93
CA ALA A 338 9.58 6.99 8.05
C ALA A 338 9.05 6.28 9.28
N ALA A 339 9.60 6.61 10.44
CA ALA A 339 9.07 6.16 11.72
C ALA A 339 7.67 6.73 11.95
N THR A 340 6.82 5.99 12.67
CA THR A 340 5.43 6.40 12.96
C THR A 340 5.36 7.67 13.81
N ASP A 341 6.40 7.96 14.60
CA ASP A 341 6.58 9.22 15.33
C ASP A 341 7.28 10.32 14.50
N GLY A 342 7.62 10.03 13.24
CA GLY A 342 8.28 10.96 12.32
C GLY A 342 9.72 11.31 12.69
N SER A 343 10.25 10.74 13.78
CA SER A 343 11.55 11.08 14.35
C SER A 343 12.73 10.62 13.50
N ALA A 344 12.52 9.61 12.65
CA ALA A 344 13.53 9.07 11.77
C ALA A 344 12.99 8.81 10.37
N VAL A 345 13.83 9.06 9.36
CA VAL A 345 13.57 8.79 7.95
C VAL A 345 14.76 8.06 7.35
N TYR A 346 14.49 7.06 6.54
CA TYR A 346 15.49 6.22 5.91
C TYR A 346 15.32 6.27 4.39
N VAL A 347 16.41 6.45 3.66
CA VAL A 347 16.39 6.56 2.20
C VAL A 347 17.29 5.50 1.59
N ALA A 348 16.71 4.59 0.82
CA ALA A 348 17.43 3.62 0.00
C ALA A 348 17.95 4.28 -1.28
N GLN A 349 19.20 4.02 -1.65
CA GLN A 349 19.82 4.57 -2.85
C GLN A 349 20.35 3.48 -3.80
N LEU A 350 19.92 3.54 -5.05
CA LEU A 350 20.45 2.75 -6.17
C LEU A 350 21.87 3.18 -6.58
N ALA A 351 22.32 4.34 -6.15
CA ALA A 351 23.70 4.81 -6.25
C ALA A 351 23.88 5.82 -5.10
N PRO A 352 24.89 5.67 -4.22
CA PRO A 352 26.07 4.80 -4.32
C PRO A 352 25.89 3.41 -3.66
N HIS A 353 24.70 2.79 -3.73
CA HIS A 353 24.40 1.50 -3.07
C HIS A 353 24.42 1.61 -1.54
N ALA A 354 23.68 2.60 -1.02
CA ALA A 354 23.67 2.91 0.41
C ALA A 354 22.25 3.14 0.90
N VAL A 355 22.08 3.06 2.22
CA VAL A 355 20.89 3.52 2.92
C VAL A 355 21.30 4.65 3.85
N TYR A 356 20.60 5.78 3.79
CA TYR A 356 20.88 6.95 4.62
C TYR A 356 19.81 7.09 5.70
N LYS A 357 20.22 7.51 6.90
CA LYS A 357 19.31 7.88 7.99
C LYS A 357 19.29 9.38 8.16
N PHE A 358 18.10 9.89 8.45
CA PHE A 358 17.83 11.25 8.85
C PHE A 358 17.03 11.24 10.15
N VAL A 359 17.25 12.20 11.03
CA VAL A 359 16.51 12.34 12.30
C VAL A 359 15.94 13.74 12.45
N ASP A 360 14.74 13.84 13.02
CA ASP A 360 14.15 15.09 13.48
C ASP A 360 14.01 15.00 14.99
N GLU A 361 15.04 15.43 15.72
CA GLU A 361 15.09 15.35 17.19
C GLU A 361 13.95 16.12 17.86
N ARG A 362 13.40 17.14 17.18
CA ARG A 362 12.25 17.91 17.67
C ARG A 362 11.00 17.04 17.84
N LEU A 363 10.92 15.93 17.11
CA LEU A 363 9.80 14.99 17.12
C LEU A 363 9.98 13.82 18.10
N ARG A 364 11.20 13.55 18.59
CA ARG A 364 11.45 12.43 19.52
C ARG A 364 10.78 12.60 20.87
N ASP A 365 10.65 13.85 21.32
CA ASP A 365 10.06 14.19 22.61
C ASP A 365 8.55 14.47 22.53
N GLU A 366 7.96 14.44 21.34
CA GLU A 366 6.51 14.57 21.18
C GLU A 366 5.84 13.23 21.53
N ALA A 367 4.86 13.25 22.44
CA ALA A 367 4.14 12.04 22.82
C ALA A 367 3.54 11.38 21.56
N PRO A 368 3.76 10.07 21.35
CA PRO A 368 3.28 9.42 20.14
C PRO A 368 1.75 9.54 20.06
N PRO A 369 1.20 9.69 18.83
CA PRO A 369 -0.24 9.72 18.66
C PRO A 369 -0.86 8.45 19.23
N ALA A 370 -2.00 8.59 19.93
CA ALA A 370 -2.70 7.46 20.51
C ALA A 370 -2.99 6.40 19.43
N PRO A 371 -2.78 5.10 19.72
CA PRO A 371 -3.05 4.05 18.75
C PRO A 371 -4.50 4.10 18.26
N PRO A 372 -4.76 3.71 17.00
CA PRO A 372 -6.13 3.68 16.48
C PRO A 372 -7.00 2.79 17.36
N ALA A 373 -8.21 3.28 17.68
CA ALA A 373 -9.17 2.51 18.46
C ALA A 373 -9.47 1.18 17.76
N PRO A 374 -9.57 0.07 18.51
CA PRO A 374 -9.95 -1.20 17.91
C PRO A 374 -11.31 -1.05 17.20
N PRO A 375 -11.52 -1.76 16.07
CA PRO A 375 -12.77 -1.69 15.33
C PRO A 375 -13.94 -2.02 16.27
N ALA A 376 -14.99 -1.21 16.20
CA ALA A 376 -16.18 -1.42 17.00
C ALA A 376 -16.73 -2.83 16.72
N PRO A 377 -17.11 -3.61 17.76
CA PRO A 377 -17.71 -4.91 17.55
C PRO A 377 -18.94 -4.77 16.66
N PRO A 378 -19.21 -5.75 15.77
CA PRO A 378 -20.37 -5.70 14.89
C PRO A 378 -21.63 -5.48 15.72
N ALA A 379 -22.45 -4.52 15.29
CA ALA A 379 -23.70 -4.20 15.95
C ALA A 379 -24.52 -5.49 16.12
N ALA A 380 -24.92 -5.78 17.36
CA ALA A 380 -25.78 -6.91 17.65
C ALA A 380 -27.04 -6.80 16.78
N PRO A 381 -27.50 -7.91 16.15
CA PRO A 381 -28.72 -7.88 15.37
C PRO A 381 -29.88 -7.38 16.25
N PRO A 382 -30.79 -6.56 15.70
CA PRO A 382 -31.89 -6.01 16.48
C PRO A 382 -32.70 -7.17 17.08
N ALA A 383 -32.95 -7.08 18.39
CA ALA A 383 -33.77 -8.04 19.11
C ALA A 383 -35.15 -8.13 18.46
N THR A 384 -35.56 -9.34 18.09
CA THR A 384 -36.90 -9.63 17.61
C THR A 384 -37.89 -9.31 18.75
N PRO A 385 -38.92 -8.48 18.53
CA PRO A 385 -39.86 -8.17 19.61
C PRO A 385 -40.68 -9.41 19.94
N ALA A 386 -40.61 -9.83 21.20
CA ALA A 386 -41.44 -10.89 21.75
C ALA A 386 -42.91 -10.46 21.72
N THR A 387 -43.75 -11.25 21.05
CA THR A 387 -45.20 -11.12 21.08
C THR A 387 -45.71 -11.55 22.45
N LEU A 388 -46.24 -10.59 23.22
CA LEU A 388 -46.95 -10.83 24.47
C LEU A 388 -48.34 -11.42 24.16
N ALA A 389 -48.50 -12.72 24.41
CA ALA A 389 -49.81 -13.33 24.53
C ALA A 389 -50.44 -12.91 25.86
N GLY A 390 -51.45 -12.04 25.80
CA GLY A 390 -52.31 -11.73 26.94
C GLY A 390 -53.21 -12.91 27.26
N ALA A 391 -53.19 -13.35 28.52
CA ALA A 391 -54.11 -14.34 29.07
C ALA A 391 -55.22 -13.65 29.89
N VAL A 392 -56.09 -14.50 30.46
CA VAL A 392 -57.23 -14.26 31.38
C VAL A 392 -58.51 -13.76 30.67
N THR A 393 -59.70 -14.35 30.81
CA THR A 393 -60.31 -15.04 31.97
C THR A 393 -61.30 -16.15 31.58
N SER A 394 -61.42 -17.09 32.52
CA SER A 394 -62.25 -18.29 32.56
C SER A 394 -63.72 -18.06 32.96
N ARG A 395 -64.62 -18.92 32.48
CA ARG A 395 -65.83 -19.48 33.14
C ARG A 395 -66.42 -20.51 32.15
N GLY A 396 -66.77 -21.76 32.43
CA GLY A 396 -66.84 -22.59 33.63
C GLY A 396 -67.53 -23.92 33.26
N GLY A 397 -67.18 -25.01 33.96
CA GLY A 397 -67.89 -26.31 33.97
C GLY A 397 -67.61 -27.23 32.77
N ARG A 398 -67.63 -28.56 32.87
CA ARG A 398 -67.88 -29.51 33.96
C ARG A 398 -67.47 -30.91 33.42
N TRP A 399 -66.82 -31.71 34.26
CA TRP A 399 -66.80 -33.19 34.39
C TRP A 399 -66.34 -34.17 33.27
N ALA A 400 -65.39 -35.03 33.71
CA ALA A 400 -65.35 -36.50 33.62
C ALA A 400 -64.66 -37.22 32.43
N GLY A 401 -63.87 -38.26 32.80
CA GLY A 401 -63.49 -39.42 31.96
C GLY A 401 -61.99 -39.54 31.69
N ALA A 402 -61.26 -40.37 32.47
CA ALA A 402 -60.80 -41.73 32.10
C ALA A 402 -59.56 -41.73 31.16
N ALA A 403 -58.36 -42.07 31.63
CA ALA A 403 -57.78 -43.41 31.91
C ALA A 403 -57.19 -44.11 30.67
N ALA A 404 -55.92 -44.55 30.83
CA ALA A 404 -55.15 -45.52 30.02
C ALA A 404 -54.87 -45.12 28.55
N GLY A 405 -53.82 -45.54 27.85
CA GLY A 405 -52.80 -46.55 28.04
C GLY A 405 -52.27 -46.94 26.65
N ALA A 406 -50.95 -47.20 26.56
CA ALA A 406 -50.18 -47.91 25.54
C ALA A 406 -50.78 -48.29 24.15
N GLY A 407 -49.98 -48.06 23.11
CA GLY A 407 -49.55 -49.17 22.23
C GLY A 407 -50.04 -49.21 20.77
N ALA A 408 -49.05 -49.25 19.86
CA ALA A 408 -48.98 -50.07 18.64
C ALA A 408 -49.75 -49.68 17.35
N ALA A 409 -48.93 -49.36 16.33
CA ALA A 409 -48.76 -50.06 15.06
C ALA A 409 -49.73 -49.85 13.85
N LEU A 410 -49.06 -49.63 12.71
CA LEU A 410 -49.34 -50.05 11.33
C LEU A 410 -50.46 -49.35 10.55
N CYS A 411 -50.06 -48.75 9.41
CA CYS A 411 -50.60 -49.15 8.10
C CYS A 411 -49.66 -48.74 6.94
N ALA A 412 -49.64 -49.62 5.95
CA ALA A 412 -48.75 -49.66 4.80
C ALA A 412 -49.26 -48.86 3.59
N GLY A 413 -48.40 -48.69 2.58
CA GLY A 413 -48.80 -48.23 1.24
C GLY A 413 -47.60 -48.02 0.32
N ALA A 414 -47.19 -49.08 -0.37
CA ALA A 414 -46.09 -49.10 -1.34
C ALA A 414 -46.53 -48.66 -2.74
N LEU A 415 -45.60 -48.12 -3.54
CA LEU A 415 -45.40 -48.59 -4.92
C LEU A 415 -44.00 -48.25 -5.44
N LEU A 416 -43.35 -49.30 -5.94
CA LEU A 416 -42.04 -49.39 -6.57
C LEU A 416 -42.18 -49.21 -8.09
N LEU A 417 -41.10 -48.78 -8.76
CA LEU A 417 -40.48 -49.67 -9.76
C LEU A 417 -38.97 -49.36 -9.94
N ARG A 418 -38.22 -50.46 -10.11
CA ARG A 418 -36.76 -50.61 -10.11
C ARG A 418 -36.23 -50.91 -11.51
N GLY A 419 -34.92 -50.72 -11.68
CA GLY A 419 -34.03 -51.50 -12.55
C GLY A 419 -32.71 -50.75 -12.78
N ALA A 420 -31.60 -50.88 -12.02
CA ALA A 420 -30.73 -52.05 -11.74
C ALA A 420 -30.26 -52.73 -13.05
N LEU A 421 -29.00 -53.06 -13.33
CA LEU A 421 -27.70 -53.05 -12.65
C LEU A 421 -26.73 -53.70 -13.66
N ARG A 422 -25.44 -53.32 -13.72
CA ARG A 422 -24.27 -54.23 -13.53
C ARG A 422 -22.94 -53.65 -14.05
N ARG A 423 -21.96 -53.67 -13.13
CA ARG A 423 -20.50 -53.68 -13.35
C ARG A 423 -20.09 -54.90 -14.18
N ALA A 424 -18.99 -54.81 -14.94
CA ALA A 424 -17.69 -55.40 -14.55
C ALA A 424 -16.64 -55.36 -15.68
N ARG A 425 -15.42 -54.96 -15.29
CA ARG A 425 -14.09 -55.47 -15.67
C ARG A 425 -13.58 -55.28 -17.11
N GLY A 426 -12.40 -54.65 -17.20
CA GLY A 426 -11.21 -55.37 -17.66
C GLY A 426 -10.53 -54.88 -18.95
N GLU A 427 -9.68 -53.85 -18.83
CA GLU A 427 -8.28 -53.80 -19.33
C GLU A 427 -7.98 -53.87 -20.87
N PRO A 428 -6.73 -53.67 -21.36
CA PRO A 428 -6.37 -52.54 -22.23
C PRO A 428 -5.79 -52.92 -23.63
N ARG A 429 -5.28 -51.88 -24.34
CA ARG A 429 -4.35 -51.83 -25.50
C ARG A 429 -4.96 -51.31 -26.81
N HIS A 430 -4.53 -50.13 -27.26
CA HIS A 430 -3.52 -50.01 -28.33
C HIS A 430 -2.90 -48.61 -28.33
#